data_AF-A0A9X8ZZV2-F1
#
_entry.id   AF-A0A9X8ZZV2-F1
#
_cell.length_a   1.000
_cell.length_b   1.000
_cell.length_c   1.000
_cell.angle_alpha   90.00
_cell.angle_beta   90.00
_cell.angle_gamma   90.00
#
_symmetry.space_group_name_H-M   'P 1'
#
loop_
_entity.id
_entity.type
_entity.pdbx_description
1 polymer ?
#
loop_
_entity_poly.entity_id
_entity_poly.type
_entity_poly.pdbx_seq_one_letter_code
_entity_poly.pdbx_strand_id
1 'polypeptide(L)' 'MMKKIVLAISDTVYTAYLREDFVGAGFEVADSDVMHIKYLDEILDTEQPDILCINDKRLN' A
#
# COMPACT_ATOMS: atom_id res chain seq x y z
N MET A 1 18.38 -5.53 -1.36
CA MET A 1 17.49 -4.71 -0.52
C MET A 1 16.10 -5.30 -0.61
N MET A 2 15.39 -5.36 0.51
CA MET A 2 13.97 -5.70 0.53
C MET A 2 13.20 -4.59 -0.17
N LYS A 3 12.29 -4.94 -1.07
CA LYS A 3 11.51 -3.96 -1.84
C LYS A 3 10.30 -3.52 -1.02
N LYS A 4 10.06 -2.21 -0.95
CA LYS A 4 8.96 -1.62 -0.19
C LYS A 4 7.72 -1.42 -1.05
N ILE A 5 6.56 -1.81 -0.53
CA ILE A 5 5.26 -1.74 -1.20
C ILE A 5 4.31 -0.84 -0.39
N VAL A 6 3.64 0.08 -1.06
CA VAL A 6 2.46 0.79 -0.52
C VAL A 6 1.20 0.24 -1.14
N LEU A 7 0.21 -0.08 -0.28
CA LEU A 7 -1.11 -0.53 -0.69
C LEU A 7 -2.11 0.63 -0.58
N ALA A 8 -2.46 1.20 -1.72
CA ALA A 8 -3.48 2.24 -1.83
C ALA A 8 -4.81 1.61 -2.22
N ILE A 9 -5.41 0.91 -1.27
CA ILE A 9 -6.65 0.17 -1.44
C ILE A 9 -7.55 0.50 -0.25
N SER A 10 -8.64 1.23 -0.48
CA SER A 10 -9.56 1.65 0.59
C SER A 10 -10.50 0.54 1.11
N ASP A 11 -10.03 -0.71 1.07
CA ASP A 11 -10.70 -1.87 1.67
C ASP A 11 -9.71 -2.56 2.60
N THR A 12 -9.90 -2.36 3.90
CA THR A 12 -8.99 -2.85 4.95
C THR A 12 -8.90 -4.37 5.01
N VAL A 13 -9.98 -5.09 4.67
CA VAL A 13 -9.99 -6.55 4.66
C VAL A 13 -9.13 -7.06 3.49
N TYR A 14 -9.30 -6.45 2.33
CA TYR A 14 -8.51 -6.83 1.15
C TYR A 14 -7.02 -6.46 1.32
N THR A 15 -6.73 -5.29 1.89
CA THR A 15 -5.37 -4.85 2.20
C THR A 15 -4.67 -5.79 3.19
N ALA A 16 -5.39 -6.31 4.21
CA ALA A 16 -4.83 -7.26 5.16
C ALA A 16 -4.37 -8.57 4.50
N TYR A 17 -5.19 -9.17 3.64
CA TYR A 17 -4.83 -10.38 2.92
C TYR A 17 -3.61 -10.17 2.02
N LEU A 18 -3.59 -9.07 1.25
CA LEU A 18 -2.45 -8.75 0.39
C LEU A 18 -1.17 -8.49 1.19
N ARG A 19 -1.28 -7.82 2.34
CA ARG A 19 -0.13 -7.56 3.22
C ARG A 19 0.50 -8.87 3.68
N GLU A 20 -0.30 -9.84 4.14
CA GLU A 20 0.21 -11.16 4.54
C GLU A 20 0.94 -11.88 3.39
N ASP A 21 0.35 -11.88 2.19
CA ASP A 21 0.95 -12.50 1.00
C ASP A 21 2.29 -11.85 0.61
N PHE A 22 2.35 -10.52 0.60
CA PHE A 22 3.57 -9.78 0.24
C PHE A 22 4.67 -9.92 1.30
N VAL A 23 4.32 -9.88 2.59
CA VAL A 23 5.28 -10.13 3.68
C VAL A 23 5.80 -11.56 3.58
N GLY A 24 4.93 -12.55 3.32
CA GLY A 24 5.32 -13.94 3.09
C GLY A 24 6.24 -14.14 1.89
N ALA A 25 6.09 -13.31 0.85
CA ALA A 25 6.96 -13.29 -0.32
C ALA A 25 8.29 -12.51 -0.10
N GLY A 26 8.50 -11.93 1.08
CA GLY A 26 9.74 -11.22 1.44
C GLY A 26 9.77 -9.75 1.01
N PHE A 27 8.60 -9.11 0.88
CA PHE A 27 8.50 -7.66 0.69
C PHE A 27 8.29 -6.94 2.02
N GLU A 28 8.69 -5.67 2.06
CA GLU A 28 8.31 -4.75 3.12
C GLU A 28 7.01 -4.07 2.70
N VAL A 29 5.94 -4.17 3.49
CA VAL A 29 4.67 -3.51 3.20
C VAL A 29 4.49 -2.34 4.16
N ALA A 30 4.21 -1.16 3.63
CA ALA A 30 3.95 0.02 4.44
C ALA A 30 2.69 -0.18 5.31
N ASP A 31 2.77 0.26 6.56
CA ASP A 31 1.64 0.23 7.50
C ASP A 31 0.61 1.34 7.21
N SER A 32 1.00 2.34 6.42
CA SER A 32 0.17 3.48 6.04
C SER A 32 -0.90 3.06 5.01
N ASP A 33 -2.15 2.95 5.46
CA ASP A 33 -3.29 2.67 4.59
C ASP A 33 -3.72 3.96 3.84
N VAL A 34 -3.72 3.92 2.50
CA VAL A 34 -4.23 5.04 1.69
C VAL A 34 -5.73 4.89 1.52
N MET A 35 -6.51 5.66 2.28
CA MET A 35 -7.98 5.59 2.27
C MET A 35 -8.62 6.48 1.20
N HIS A 36 -7.93 7.54 0.76
CA HIS A 36 -8.41 8.51 -0.22
C HIS A 36 -7.23 8.96 -1.08
N ILE A 37 -7.43 9.10 -2.39
CA ILE A 37 -6.37 9.48 -3.34
C ILE A 37 -5.66 10.81 -2.98
N LYS A 38 -6.33 11.71 -2.24
CA LYS A 38 -5.75 12.98 -1.80
C LYS A 38 -4.55 12.84 -0.85
N TYR A 39 -4.48 11.73 -0.12
CA TYR A 39 -3.36 11.45 0.80
C TYR A 39 -2.26 10.62 0.13
N LEU A 40 -2.46 10.19 -1.11
CA LEU A 40 -1.52 9.32 -1.80
C LEU A 40 -0.16 10.01 -1.97
N ASP A 41 -0.14 11.26 -2.42
CA ASP A 41 1.10 11.99 -2.67
C ASP A 41 1.92 12.15 -1.38
N GLU A 42 1.29 12.50 -0.26
CA GLU A 42 1.96 12.61 1.05
C GLU A 42 2.53 11.27 1.52
N ILE A 43 1.79 10.17 1.30
CA ILE A 43 2.23 8.82 1.66
C ILE A 43 3.38 8.37 0.75
N LEU A 44 3.36 8.71 -0.55
CA LEU A 44 4.45 8.39 -1.46
C LEU A 44 5.74 9.16 -1.12
N ASP A 45 5.62 10.44 -0.77
CA ASP A 45 6.76 11.26 -0.34
C ASP A 45 7.37 10.77 0.97
N THR A 46 6.53 10.29 1.90
CA THR A 46 6.95 9.80 3.22
C THR A 46 7.51 8.38 3.17
N GLU A 47 6.77 7.45 2.56
CA GLU A 47 7.10 6.03 2.56
C GLU A 47 8.17 5.69 1.50
N GLN A 48 8.26 6.48 0.43
CA GLN A 48 9.14 6.25 -0.73
C GLN A 48 9.16 4.79 -1.19
N PRO A 49 8.01 4.20 -1.51
CA PRO A 49 7.94 2.79 -1.88
C PRO A 49 8.62 2.53 -3.24
N ASP A 50 9.13 1.33 -3.42
CA ASP A 50 9.58 0.84 -4.72
C ASP A 50 8.40 0.46 -5.63
N ILE A 51 7.28 0.03 -5.02
CA ILE A 51 6.10 -0.48 -5.71
C ILE A 51 4.85 0.14 -5.07
N LEU A 52 3.96 0.65 -5.92
CA LEU A 52 2.66 1.18 -5.50
C LEU A 52 1.54 0.31 -6.09
N CYS A 53 0.72 -0.28 -5.23
CA CYS A 53 -0.47 -1.02 -5.64
C CYS A 53 -1.71 -0.15 -5.40
N ILE A 54 -2.35 0.29 -6.48
CA ILE A 54 -3.54 1.14 -6.44
C ILE A 54 -4.78 0.35 -6.86
N ASN A 55 -5.88 0.53 -6.13
CA ASN A 55 -7.22 0.16 -6.59
C ASN A 55 -8.12 1.40 -6.69
N ASP A 56 -8.09 2.04 -7.87
CA ASP A 56 -8.78 3.30 -8.19
C ASP A 56 -10.31 3.22 -7.99
N LYS A 57 -10.94 2.05 -8.19
CA LYS A 57 -12.38 1.89 -7.96
C LYS A 57 -12.79 1.99 -6.49
N ARG A 58 -11.84 1.83 -5.58
CA ARG A 58 -12.08 1.82 -4.13
C ARG A 58 -11.50 3.05 -3.46
N LEU A 59 -10.55 3.74 -4.08
CA LEU A 59 -10.08 5.05 -3.65
C LEU A 59 -11.17 6.09 -3.94
N ASN A 60 -11.91 6.46 -2.89
CA ASN A 60 -12.80 7.63 -2.92
C ASN A 60 -11.99 8.92 -3.04
#